data_AF-A0A221KGF9-F1
#
_entry.id   AF-A0A221KGF9-F1
#
_cell.length_a   1.000
_cell.length_b   1.000
_cell.length_c   1.000
_cell.angle_alpha   90.00
_cell.angle_beta   90.00
_cell.angle_gamma   90.00
#
_symmetry.space_group_name_H-M   'P 1'
#
loop_
_entity.id
_entity.type
_entity.pdbx_description
1 polymer ?
#
loop_
_entity_poly.entity_id
_entity_poly.type
_entity_poly.pdbx_seq_one_letter_code
_entity_poly.pdbx_strand_id
1 'polypeptide(L)'
;MGGAAWSLLEFAHATRTETRAARVKQVTSYASFGEFLKRYHEIEEVTERFLADYRTKKFDPAEMLTRYKTGSAMYTAPELKDFRAIHQFYEELGTLIRFGAIDFETAFQLITFPSDFFEETRPLHNFLRDNWFALRPDPQQRALSDFGANLTELGNNYAARRQGLPVSWQK
;
A
#
# COMPACT_ATOMS: atom_id res chain seq x y z
N MET A 1 -3.27 36.95 -45.68
CA MET A 1 -2.12 36.69 -44.79
C MET A 1 -2.59 36.59 -43.34
N GLY A 2 -3.20 35.48 -42.91
CA GLY A 2 -3.81 35.37 -41.56
C GLY A 2 -3.67 34.01 -40.84
N GLY A 3 -2.96 33.04 -41.40
CA GLY A 3 -2.91 31.67 -40.87
C GLY A 3 -1.82 31.39 -39.82
N ALA A 4 -0.68 32.08 -39.89
CA ALA A 4 0.47 31.75 -39.05
C ALA A 4 0.30 32.18 -37.57
N ALA A 5 -0.33 33.32 -37.32
CA ALA A 5 -0.55 33.86 -35.97
C ALA A 5 -1.58 33.04 -35.17
N TRP A 6 -2.56 32.43 -35.84
CA TRP A 6 -3.56 31.56 -35.20
C TRP A 6 -2.94 30.25 -34.68
N SER A 7 -1.98 29.66 -35.43
CA SER A 7 -1.30 28.42 -35.02
C SER A 7 -0.40 28.57 -33.78
N LEU A 8 0.23 29.75 -33.62
CA LEU A 8 1.12 30.04 -32.48
C LEU A 8 0.33 30.27 -31.19
N LEU A 9 -0.87 30.86 -31.29
CA LEU A 9 -1.76 31.07 -30.15
C LEU A 9 -2.35 29.76 -29.65
N GLU A 10 -2.80 28.87 -30.54
CA GLU A 10 -3.27 27.54 -30.13
C GLU A 10 -2.15 26.68 -29.55
N PHE A 11 -0.96 26.71 -30.15
CA PHE A 11 0.20 26.00 -29.61
C PHE A 11 0.58 26.50 -28.21
N ALA A 12 0.65 27.82 -28.00
CA ALA A 12 0.95 28.42 -26.70
C ALA A 12 -0.14 28.15 -25.65
N HIS A 13 -1.40 28.06 -26.09
CA HIS A 13 -2.52 27.70 -25.22
C HIS A 13 -2.44 26.23 -24.82
N ALA A 14 -2.16 25.33 -25.76
CA ALA A 14 -1.96 23.89 -25.53
C ALA A 14 -0.79 23.62 -24.57
N THR A 15 0.37 24.26 -24.79
CA THR A 15 1.53 24.13 -23.89
C THR A 15 1.22 24.68 -22.50
N ARG A 16 0.48 25.79 -22.38
CA ARG A 16 0.05 26.31 -21.07
C ARG A 16 -0.91 25.36 -20.36
N THR A 17 -1.85 24.75 -21.05
CA THR A 17 -2.76 23.77 -20.45
C THR A 17 -2.03 22.50 -20.01
N GLU A 18 -1.09 21.99 -20.80
CA GLU A 18 -0.26 20.83 -20.41
C GLU A 18 0.65 21.16 -19.23
N THR A 19 1.31 22.31 -19.27
CA THR A 19 2.19 22.76 -18.18
C THR A 19 1.39 23.01 -16.89
N ARG A 20 0.17 23.56 -17.00
CA ARG A 20 -0.73 23.75 -15.86
C ARG A 20 -1.24 22.41 -15.35
N ALA A 21 -1.62 21.47 -16.21
CA ALA A 21 -2.05 20.13 -15.80
C ALA A 21 -0.91 19.36 -15.12
N ALA A 22 0.31 19.47 -15.63
CA ALA A 22 1.50 18.89 -15.01
C ALA A 22 1.80 19.51 -13.64
N ARG A 23 1.72 20.84 -13.50
CA ARG A 23 1.88 21.53 -12.22
C ARG A 23 0.76 21.21 -11.23
N VAL A 24 -0.48 21.13 -11.69
CA VAL A 24 -1.62 20.71 -10.86
C VAL A 24 -1.40 19.27 -10.40
N LYS A 25 -1.03 18.35 -11.28
CA LYS A 25 -0.70 16.95 -10.94
C LYS A 25 0.41 16.87 -9.90
N GLN A 26 1.47 17.68 -10.07
CA GLN A 26 2.58 17.75 -9.12
C GLN A 26 2.15 18.30 -7.76
N VAL A 27 1.39 19.40 -7.72
CA VAL A 27 0.88 20.00 -6.48
C VAL A 27 -0.13 19.09 -5.78
N THR A 28 -1.03 18.44 -6.52
CA THR A 28 -1.96 17.46 -5.96
C THR A 28 -1.22 16.25 -5.40
N SER A 29 -0.13 15.82 -6.05
CA SER A 29 0.73 14.73 -5.57
C SER A 29 1.42 15.10 -4.25
N TYR A 30 1.92 16.33 -4.13
CA TYR A 30 2.52 16.82 -2.89
C TYR A 30 1.49 17.00 -1.77
N ALA A 31 0.30 17.52 -2.08
CA ALA A 31 -0.78 17.64 -1.11
C ALA A 31 -1.27 16.26 -0.63
N SER A 32 -1.43 15.31 -1.54
CA SER A 32 -1.79 13.93 -1.20
C SER A 32 -0.69 13.24 -0.39
N PHE A 33 0.58 13.51 -0.70
CA PHE A 33 1.69 12.96 0.07
C PHE A 33 1.78 13.57 1.47
N GLY A 34 1.45 14.86 1.63
CA GLY A 34 1.32 15.50 2.94
C GLY A 34 0.23 14.86 3.81
N GLU A 35 -0.93 14.56 3.24
CA GLU A 35 -1.99 13.79 3.94
C GLU A 35 -1.54 12.35 4.24
N PHE A 36 -0.75 11.75 3.34
CA PHE A 36 -0.18 10.42 3.56
C PHE A 36 0.78 10.40 4.76
N LEU A 37 1.62 11.42 4.92
CA LEU A 37 2.52 11.55 6.06
C LEU A 37 1.79 11.83 7.38
N LYS A 38 0.65 12.53 7.36
CA LYS A 38 -0.19 12.65 8.56
C LYS A 38 -0.73 11.30 9.00
N ARG A 39 -1.26 10.52 8.05
CA ARG A 39 -1.71 9.13 8.30
C ARG A 39 -0.57 8.23 8.78
N TYR A 40 0.66 8.46 8.31
CA TYR A 40 1.82 7.67 8.74
C TYR A 40 2.04 7.75 10.25
N HIS A 41 2.00 8.94 10.85
CA HIS A 41 2.19 9.08 12.30
C HIS A 41 1.13 8.33 13.10
N GLU A 42 -0.13 8.36 12.65
CA GLU A 42 -1.19 7.56 13.27
C GLU A 42 -0.92 6.05 13.12
N ILE A 43 -0.37 5.63 11.98
CA ILE A 43 -0.05 4.23 11.69
C ILE A 43 1.15 3.74 12.52
N GLU A 44 2.15 4.59 12.81
CA GLU A 44 3.25 4.24 13.73
C GLU A 44 2.71 3.87 15.11
N GLU A 45 1.89 4.74 15.70
CA GLU A 45 1.29 4.50 17.02
C GLU A 45 0.38 3.25 17.03
N VAL A 46 -0.39 3.05 15.96
CA VAL A 46 -1.22 1.84 15.79
C VAL A 46 -0.35 0.58 15.68
N THR A 47 0.78 0.66 14.98
CA THR A 47 1.70 -0.47 14.78
C THR A 47 2.33 -0.93 16.10
N GLU A 48 2.84 0.01 16.90
CA GLU A 48 3.44 -0.30 18.19
C GLU A 48 2.43 -0.95 19.15
N ARG A 49 1.24 -0.36 19.27
CA ARG A 49 0.15 -0.91 20.09
C ARG A 49 -0.28 -2.29 19.60
N PHE A 50 -0.45 -2.45 18.29
CA PHE A 50 -0.84 -3.72 17.70
C PHE A 50 0.18 -4.81 18.02
N LEU A 51 1.48 -4.55 17.86
CA LEU A 51 2.53 -5.54 18.14
C LEU A 51 2.57 -5.94 19.63
N ALA A 52 2.41 -4.99 20.54
CA ALA A 52 2.34 -5.28 21.97
C ALA A 52 1.16 -6.21 22.30
N ASP A 53 0.00 -5.95 21.71
CA ASP A 53 -1.20 -6.76 21.86
C ASP A 53 -1.07 -8.13 21.17
N TYR A 54 -0.52 -8.18 19.96
CA TYR A 54 -0.41 -9.39 19.16
C TYR A 54 0.52 -10.42 19.81
N ARG A 55 1.59 -9.96 20.45
CA ARG A 55 2.55 -10.83 21.18
C ARG A 55 1.96 -11.42 22.46
N THR A 56 0.97 -10.76 23.07
CA THR A 56 0.37 -11.18 24.34
C THR A 56 -0.94 -11.93 24.17
N LYS A 57 -1.72 -11.61 23.12
CA LYS A 57 -2.99 -12.27 22.82
C LYS A 57 -2.75 -13.54 22.01
N LYS A 58 -3.40 -14.63 22.40
CA LYS A 58 -3.53 -15.81 21.54
C LYS A 58 -4.55 -15.50 20.45
N PHE A 59 -4.06 -15.13 19.28
CA PHE A 59 -4.87 -15.01 18.07
C PHE A 59 -4.98 -16.39 17.41
N ASP A 60 -6.20 -16.92 17.25
CA ASP A 60 -6.45 -18.19 16.56
C ASP A 60 -7.16 -17.93 15.21
N PRO A 61 -6.42 -17.93 14.08
CA PRO A 61 -7.01 -17.73 12.77
C PRO A 61 -8.05 -18.79 12.39
N ALA A 62 -7.94 -20.03 12.89
CA ALA A 62 -8.86 -21.11 12.55
C ALA A 62 -10.22 -20.96 13.26
N GLU A 63 -10.20 -20.54 14.53
CA GLU A 63 -11.43 -20.18 15.25
C GLU A 63 -12.14 -19.02 14.54
N MET A 64 -11.38 -17.98 14.16
CA MET A 64 -11.93 -16.84 13.44
C MET A 64 -12.46 -17.23 12.06
N LEU A 65 -11.80 -18.12 11.31
CA LEU A 65 -12.32 -18.62 10.03
C LEU A 65 -13.65 -19.35 10.22
N THR A 66 -13.79 -20.11 11.30
CA THR A 66 -15.06 -20.78 11.63
C THR A 66 -16.18 -19.76 11.90
N ARG A 67 -15.85 -18.65 12.56
CA ARG A 67 -16.78 -17.56 12.89
C ARG A 67 -17.17 -16.73 11.66
N TYR A 68 -16.20 -16.25 10.90
CA TYR A 68 -16.37 -15.30 9.79
C TYR A 68 -16.47 -15.94 8.40
N LYS A 69 -16.24 -17.26 8.30
CA LYS A 69 -16.36 -18.10 7.10
C LYS A 69 -15.32 -17.90 6.00
N THR A 70 -14.78 -16.69 5.83
CA THR A 70 -13.80 -16.39 4.79
C THR A 70 -12.71 -15.45 5.31
N GLY A 71 -11.52 -15.51 4.70
CA GLY A 71 -10.42 -14.59 4.97
C GLY A 71 -10.80 -13.13 4.71
N SER A 72 -11.59 -12.86 3.66
CA SER A 72 -12.11 -11.50 3.39
C SER A 72 -12.99 -10.97 4.53
N ALA A 73 -13.93 -11.78 5.03
CA ALA A 73 -14.76 -11.39 6.17
C ALA A 73 -13.95 -11.25 7.47
N MET A 74 -13.01 -12.16 7.73
CA MET A 74 -12.07 -12.06 8.86
C MET A 74 -11.28 -10.75 8.80
N TYR A 75 -10.73 -10.40 7.63
CA TYR A 75 -9.95 -9.18 7.43
C TYR A 75 -10.76 -7.91 7.76
N THR A 76 -12.08 -7.94 7.54
CA THR A 76 -12.99 -6.84 7.90
C THR A 76 -13.45 -6.85 9.37
N ALA A 77 -13.17 -7.91 10.12
CA ALA A 77 -13.63 -8.07 11.50
C ALA A 77 -13.02 -7.01 12.45
N PRO A 78 -13.72 -6.66 13.55
CA PRO A 78 -13.22 -5.72 14.57
C PRO A 78 -11.87 -6.14 15.16
N GLU A 79 -11.64 -7.44 15.37
CA GLU A 79 -10.42 -8.01 15.94
C GLU A 79 -9.19 -7.77 15.07
N LEU A 80 -9.38 -7.60 13.75
CA LEU A 80 -8.31 -7.31 12.79
C LEU A 80 -8.30 -5.85 12.33
N LYS A 81 -8.98 -4.94 13.02
CA LYS A 81 -9.04 -3.52 12.63
C LYS A 81 -7.65 -2.91 12.51
N ASP A 82 -6.79 -3.08 13.52
CA ASP A 82 -5.46 -2.47 13.56
C ASP A 82 -4.52 -3.15 12.55
N PHE A 83 -4.54 -4.49 12.46
CA PHE A 83 -3.84 -5.23 11.39
C PHE A 83 -4.23 -4.71 10.01
N ARG A 84 -5.53 -4.55 9.74
CA ARG A 84 -6.05 -4.04 8.47
C ARG A 84 -5.57 -2.62 8.21
N ALA A 85 -5.62 -1.73 9.20
CA ALA A 85 -5.19 -0.34 9.04
C ALA A 85 -3.71 -0.25 8.62
N ILE A 86 -2.84 -0.96 9.34
CA ILE A 86 -1.39 -1.02 9.05
C ILE A 86 -1.17 -1.63 7.67
N HIS A 87 -1.74 -2.81 7.42
CA HIS A 87 -1.62 -3.52 6.14
C HIS A 87 -2.06 -2.63 4.96
N GLN A 88 -3.23 -1.99 5.05
CA GLN A 88 -3.76 -1.13 3.99
C GLN A 88 -2.86 0.07 3.73
N PHE A 89 -2.33 0.72 4.78
CA PHE A 89 -1.45 1.86 4.62
C PHE A 89 -0.21 1.51 3.79
N TYR A 90 0.50 0.43 4.14
CA TYR A 90 1.72 0.03 3.43
C TYR A 90 1.43 -0.59 2.05
N GLU A 91 0.30 -1.25 1.87
CA GLU A 91 -0.18 -1.70 0.56
C GLU A 91 -0.46 -0.51 -0.38
N GLU A 92 -1.10 0.54 0.15
CA GLU A 92 -1.37 1.78 -0.57
C GLU A 92 -0.06 2.52 -0.90
N LEU A 93 0.89 2.60 0.04
CA LEU A 93 2.22 3.18 -0.21
C LEU A 93 2.94 2.45 -1.35
N GLY A 94 2.99 1.11 -1.29
CA GLY A 94 3.62 0.31 -2.34
C GLY A 94 2.95 0.53 -3.70
N THR A 95 1.62 0.63 -3.71
CA THR A 95 0.84 0.94 -4.91
C THR A 95 1.20 2.31 -5.50
N LEU A 96 1.25 3.34 -4.67
CA LEU A 96 1.58 4.70 -5.08
C LEU A 96 3.00 4.80 -5.65
N ILE A 97 3.94 4.06 -5.08
CA ILE A 97 5.31 4.00 -5.60
C ILE A 97 5.37 3.22 -6.91
N ARG A 98 4.73 2.04 -6.98
CA ARG A 98 4.69 1.21 -8.19
C ARG A 98 4.16 1.98 -9.41
N PHE A 99 3.16 2.83 -9.22
CA PHE A 99 2.58 3.66 -10.27
C PHE A 99 3.27 5.02 -10.47
N GLY A 100 4.36 5.30 -9.74
CA GLY A 100 5.15 6.52 -9.87
C GLY A 100 4.43 7.78 -9.38
N ALA A 101 3.44 7.64 -8.50
CA ALA A 101 2.79 8.76 -7.83
C ALA A 101 3.65 9.29 -6.66
N ILE A 102 4.42 8.40 -6.02
CA ILE A 102 5.41 8.75 -4.99
C ILE A 102 6.76 8.17 -5.42
N ASP A 103 7.81 8.97 -5.29
CA ASP A 103 9.18 8.51 -5.48
C ASP A 103 9.62 7.61 -4.31
N PHE A 104 10.21 6.45 -4.62
CA PHE A 104 10.63 5.48 -3.60
C PHE A 104 11.67 6.06 -2.64
N GLU A 105 12.66 6.81 -3.13
CA GLU A 105 13.70 7.37 -2.26
C GLU A 105 13.11 8.38 -1.27
N THR A 106 12.15 9.18 -1.73
CA THR A 106 11.39 10.11 -0.88
C THR A 106 10.63 9.35 0.22
N ALA A 107 9.92 8.27 -0.13
CA ALA A 107 9.22 7.45 0.86
C ALA A 107 10.19 6.78 1.84
N PHE A 108 11.28 6.20 1.35
CA PHE A 108 12.30 5.52 2.14
C PHE A 108 12.93 6.44 3.19
N GLN A 109 13.14 7.72 2.86
CA GLN A 109 13.70 8.70 3.79
C GLN A 109 12.72 9.17 4.87
N LEU A 110 11.42 9.15 4.60
CA LEU A 110 10.40 9.75 5.45
C LEU A 110 9.56 8.74 6.24
N ILE A 111 9.46 7.50 5.74
CA ILE A 111 8.57 6.46 6.25
C ILE A 111 9.42 5.25 6.63
N THR A 112 9.35 4.84 7.88
CA THR A 112 10.01 3.62 8.36
C THR A 112 9.14 2.41 8.01
N PHE A 113 9.70 1.44 7.29
CA PHE A 113 8.99 0.19 7.03
C PHE A 113 8.87 -0.69 8.29
N PRO A 114 7.67 -1.20 8.62
CA PRO A 114 7.37 -1.83 9.90
C PRO A 114 7.79 -3.30 9.86
N SER A 115 9.10 -3.52 9.93
CA SER A 115 9.71 -4.84 9.68
C SER A 115 9.19 -5.88 10.68
N ASP A 116 9.08 -5.53 11.96
CA ASP A 116 8.55 -6.43 13.00
C ASP A 116 7.09 -6.84 12.73
N PHE A 117 6.23 -5.88 12.37
CA PHE A 117 4.85 -6.17 11.97
C PHE A 117 4.80 -7.14 10.78
N PHE A 118 5.59 -6.85 9.74
CA PHE A 118 5.60 -7.64 8.52
C PHE A 118 6.11 -9.08 8.76
N GLU A 119 7.12 -9.26 9.60
CA GLU A 119 7.66 -10.57 9.93
C GLU A 119 6.70 -11.35 10.85
N GLU A 120 6.27 -10.75 11.96
CA GLU A 120 5.46 -11.43 12.98
C GLU A 120 4.05 -11.79 12.49
N THR A 121 3.46 -10.95 11.63
CA THR A 121 2.10 -11.19 11.12
C THR A 121 2.07 -12.02 9.84
N ARG A 122 3.22 -12.43 9.30
CA ARG A 122 3.30 -13.26 8.09
C ARG A 122 2.43 -14.53 8.14
N PRO A 123 2.34 -15.27 9.26
CA PRO A 123 1.43 -16.42 9.35
C PRO A 123 -0.04 -16.01 9.19
N LEU A 124 -0.46 -14.91 9.81
CA LEU A 124 -1.81 -14.36 9.68
C LEU A 124 -2.08 -13.88 8.24
N HIS A 125 -1.12 -13.16 7.65
CA HIS A 125 -1.19 -12.68 6.27
C HIS A 125 -1.38 -13.83 5.28
N ASN A 126 -0.53 -14.86 5.36
CA ASN A 126 -0.65 -16.08 4.54
C ASN A 126 -1.98 -16.78 4.77
N PHE A 127 -2.42 -16.90 6.03
CA PHE A 127 -3.70 -17.54 6.35
C PHE A 127 -4.89 -16.82 5.70
N LEU A 128 -4.92 -15.49 5.77
CA LEU A 128 -5.95 -14.67 5.13
C LEU A 128 -5.90 -14.80 3.61
N ARG A 129 -4.69 -14.76 3.02
CA ARG A 129 -4.47 -14.96 1.58
C ARG A 129 -5.09 -16.27 1.12
N ASP A 130 -4.75 -17.36 1.78
CA ASP A 130 -5.09 -18.73 1.36
C ASP A 130 -6.58 -19.06 1.58
N ASN A 131 -7.22 -18.38 2.53
CA ASN A 131 -8.62 -18.57 2.87
C ASN A 131 -9.54 -17.43 2.38
N TRP A 132 -9.03 -16.52 1.54
CA TRP A 132 -9.74 -15.30 1.17
C TRP A 132 -11.16 -15.55 0.64
N PHE A 133 -11.28 -16.56 -0.22
CA PHE A 133 -12.53 -17.07 -0.80
C PHE A 133 -12.82 -18.50 -0.33
N ALA A 134 -12.61 -18.82 0.96
CA ALA A 134 -12.69 -20.19 1.50
C ALA A 134 -13.97 -20.98 1.15
N LEU A 135 -15.08 -20.30 0.89
CA LEU A 135 -16.36 -20.92 0.50
C LEU A 135 -16.41 -21.38 -0.96
N ARG A 136 -15.40 -21.09 -1.79
CA ARG A 136 -15.39 -21.54 -3.19
C ARG A 136 -15.24 -23.06 -3.29
N PRO A 137 -15.96 -23.72 -4.21
CA PRO A 137 -15.87 -25.17 -4.39
C PRO A 137 -14.47 -25.63 -4.76
N ASP A 138 -13.83 -24.93 -5.71
CA ASP A 138 -12.48 -25.22 -6.19
C ASP A 138 -11.42 -24.69 -5.21
N PRO A 139 -10.59 -25.55 -4.59
CA PRO A 139 -9.52 -25.15 -3.69
C PRO A 139 -8.50 -24.20 -4.33
N GLN A 140 -8.23 -24.32 -5.64
CA GLN A 140 -7.26 -23.47 -6.34
C GLN A 140 -7.73 -22.02 -6.44
N GLN A 141 -9.04 -21.78 -6.31
CA GLN A 141 -9.64 -20.45 -6.41
C GLN A 141 -9.90 -19.81 -5.04
N ARG A 142 -9.54 -20.48 -3.94
CA ARG A 142 -9.76 -19.97 -2.58
C ARG A 142 -8.79 -18.88 -2.17
N ALA A 143 -7.61 -18.87 -2.77
CA ALA A 143 -6.58 -17.88 -2.46
C ALA A 143 -6.80 -16.57 -3.23
N LEU A 144 -6.46 -15.44 -2.59
CA LEU A 144 -6.27 -14.16 -3.27
C LEU A 144 -4.77 -13.94 -3.46
N SER A 145 -4.23 -14.32 -4.62
CA SER A 145 -2.79 -14.40 -4.86
C SER A 145 -2.03 -13.08 -4.71
N ASP A 146 -2.70 -11.95 -4.94
CA ASP A 146 -2.16 -10.60 -4.87
C ASP A 146 -2.41 -9.92 -3.51
N PHE A 147 -2.97 -10.63 -2.52
CA PHE A 147 -3.21 -10.07 -1.19
C PHE A 147 -1.89 -9.64 -0.53
N GLY A 148 -1.72 -8.33 -0.33
CA GLY A 148 -0.50 -7.77 0.27
C GLY A 148 0.72 -7.79 -0.66
N ALA A 149 0.51 -7.90 -1.98
CA ALA A 149 1.61 -7.97 -2.93
C ALA A 149 2.44 -6.68 -2.95
N ASN A 150 1.82 -5.50 -2.89
CA ASN A 150 2.56 -4.24 -2.90
C ASN A 150 3.26 -3.99 -1.55
N LEU A 151 2.66 -4.40 -0.43
CA LEU A 151 3.29 -4.41 0.90
C LEU A 151 4.54 -5.32 0.90
N THR A 152 4.44 -6.50 0.30
CA THR A 152 5.56 -7.47 0.21
C THR A 152 6.69 -6.89 -0.62
N GLU A 153 6.38 -6.36 -1.81
CA GLU A 153 7.38 -5.74 -2.68
C GLU A 153 8.01 -4.50 -2.03
N LEU A 154 7.21 -3.69 -1.33
CA LEU A 154 7.71 -2.56 -0.55
C LEU A 154 8.72 -3.02 0.50
N GLY A 155 8.39 -4.08 1.27
CA GLY A 155 9.30 -4.65 2.27
C GLY A 155 10.61 -5.14 1.66
N ASN A 156 10.53 -5.85 0.53
CA ASN A 156 11.71 -6.30 -0.22
C ASN A 156 12.59 -5.12 -0.66
N ASN A 157 11.98 -4.06 -1.20
CA ASN A 157 12.69 -2.88 -1.66
C ASN A 157 13.33 -2.10 -0.50
N TYR A 158 12.67 -1.99 0.65
CA TYR A 158 13.28 -1.41 1.86
C TYR A 158 14.48 -2.24 2.34
N ALA A 159 14.35 -3.57 2.36
CA ALA A 159 15.43 -4.47 2.76
C ALA A 159 16.63 -4.38 1.80
N ALA A 160 16.38 -4.42 0.48
CA ALA A 160 17.41 -4.26 -0.55
C ALA A 160 18.11 -2.90 -0.43
N ARG A 161 17.35 -1.82 -0.26
CA ARG A 161 17.89 -0.47 -0.18
C ARG A 161 18.79 -0.26 1.04
N ARG A 162 18.43 -0.84 2.20
CA ARG A 162 19.26 -0.84 3.43
C ARG A 162 20.60 -1.55 3.21
N GLN A 163 20.66 -2.51 2.28
CA GLN A 163 21.88 -3.23 1.91
C GLN A 163 22.67 -2.56 0.76
N GLY A 164 22.21 -1.40 0.27
CA GLY A 164 22.81 -0.72 -0.87
C GLY A 164 22.56 -1.40 -2.22
N LEU A 165 21.59 -2.31 -2.29
CA LEU A 165 21.21 -3.01 -3.52
C LEU A 165 20.22 -2.18 -4.35
N PRO A 166 20.19 -2.36 -5.67
CA PRO A 166 19.19 -1.72 -6.53
C PRO A 166 17.78 -2.19 -6.15
N VAL A 167 16.83 -1.27 -6.20
CA VAL A 167 15.40 -1.55 -6.01
C VAL A 167 14.72 -1.75 -7.36
N SER A 168 13.75 -2.64 -7.40
CA SER A 168 12.94 -2.88 -8.60
C SER A 168 11.49 -3.04 -8.20
N TRP A 169 10.59 -2.49 -9.00
CA TRP A 169 9.17 -2.77 -8.89
C TRP A 169 8.78 -3.66 -10.06
N GLN A 170 8.34 -4.88 -9.78
CA GLN A 170 7.76 -5.72 -10.83
C GLN A 170 6.50 -5.04 -11.39
N LYS A 171 6.50 -4.79 -12.70
CA LYS A 171 5.38 -4.15 -13.41
C LYS A 171 4.27 -5.14 -13.70
#